data_AF-A0A7Y2VA36-F1
#
_entry.id   AF-A0A7Y2VA36-F1
#
_cell.length_a   1.000
_cell.length_b   1.000
_cell.length_c   1.000
_cell.angle_alpha   90.00
_cell.angle_beta   90.00
_cell.angle_gamma   90.00
#
_symmetry.space_group_name_H-M   'P 1'
#
loop_
_entity.id
_entity.type
_entity.pdbx_description
1 polymer ?
#
loop_
_entity_poly.entity_id
_entity_poly.type
_entity_poly.pdbx_seq_one_letter_code
_entity_poly.pdbx_strand_id
1 'polypeptide(L)'
;MKLLRPAISFLTLILVVPLAFSQSTNRVKVSVDWPSFSYQNKVEVYDPANNLLLTICDDNKCYQTTGSSTRYITTYDLGCLSIDPIALPNYYLKIFNINDNPWSGSASVTVNVAGVDVLTDTGTTASAAGTDVVFNVNSATLCTLPDTDGDGVVDLVDQDDDNDGILDVGEGLGFSNFTCDVPVLSFRSPVLDSGTAGTVGAVYRFDNSSQGLDVLVEIEEIDPGVSLTSIDSDIAPIEDYLRTQLRFTGVGTFGMKFKFTIVIDNTTTPAPNIARIGGTSWDVDGRPNERESIRYYNPSAYGVDNPTTLETDIYPDGAGVTGIRLDFPGFNESTILRSYFQFSGNTFSIKMQIKNDVNLSTPRLFAMSFTQCDIFDYKAPSLVVLNGDDPDGDGLDNQLDIDADNDGIPDNVEAQPTVGYLMPNGVYDPVTGLDSAYLSGIDPVDTDGDNIPDNIDLDSDNDGTPDIVENGMANVVSLIDSDSDGLDDNFEGANLLDSSDVNDEIDNPSASILPDTDGDLPLGGDLDYRDAIDVYIESATVDFDGIDDHIAEDAFMSGWPSSTLMAWVKLDPTFSADGDVAGQGMMRMYVDGSSRVLRSYYVTSAGSSAYGSSSITALDLDKWYHVAIS
;
A
#
# COMPACT_ATOMS: atom_id res chain seq x y z
N MET A 1 21.13 -55.11 -35.70
CA MET A 1 21.96 -55.24 -34.48
C MET A 1 22.07 -53.87 -33.82
N LYS A 2 21.09 -53.51 -32.99
CA LYS A 2 21.14 -52.42 -32.01
C LYS A 2 20.31 -52.91 -30.82
N LEU A 3 20.95 -52.99 -29.67
CA LEU A 3 20.45 -53.55 -28.42
C LEU A 3 19.51 -52.55 -27.74
N LEU A 4 18.32 -53.02 -27.34
CA LEU A 4 17.46 -52.36 -26.35
C LEU A 4 18.10 -52.54 -24.97
N ARG A 5 18.31 -51.43 -24.24
CA ARG A 5 18.53 -51.41 -22.79
C ARG A 5 17.28 -50.84 -22.12
N PRO A 6 16.76 -51.43 -21.02
CA PRO A 6 15.67 -50.82 -20.28
C PRO A 6 16.22 -49.76 -19.32
N ALA A 7 15.60 -48.58 -19.29
CA ALA A 7 15.82 -47.59 -18.24
C ALA A 7 15.06 -48.04 -16.99
N ILE A 8 15.78 -48.23 -15.89
CA ILE A 8 15.23 -48.43 -14.56
C ILE A 8 15.08 -47.04 -13.96
N SER A 9 13.85 -46.56 -13.83
CA SER A 9 13.53 -45.32 -13.11
C SER A 9 13.52 -45.61 -11.62
N PHE A 10 14.48 -45.06 -10.87
CA PHE A 10 14.42 -44.99 -9.42
C PHE A 10 13.51 -43.82 -9.05
N LEU A 11 12.28 -44.13 -8.65
CA LEU A 11 11.37 -43.17 -8.04
C LEU A 11 11.80 -43.01 -6.58
N THR A 12 12.52 -41.93 -6.27
CA THR A 12 12.86 -41.55 -4.90
C THR A 12 11.58 -41.00 -4.27
N LEU A 13 10.93 -41.80 -3.42
CA LEU A 13 9.78 -41.38 -2.62
C LEU A 13 10.31 -40.47 -1.50
N ILE A 14 10.26 -39.16 -1.70
CA ILE A 14 10.47 -38.17 -0.64
C ILE A 14 9.24 -38.25 0.27
N LEU A 15 9.44 -38.83 1.46
CA LEU A 15 8.45 -38.85 2.51
C LEU A 15 8.40 -37.44 3.14
N VAL A 16 7.55 -36.56 2.62
CA VAL A 16 7.23 -35.29 3.27
C VAL A 16 6.45 -35.63 4.54
N VAL A 17 7.13 -35.57 5.68
CA VAL A 17 6.48 -35.60 6.99
C VAL A 17 5.89 -34.20 7.20
N PRO A 18 4.58 -34.03 7.44
CA PRO A 18 4.07 -32.75 7.87
C PRO A 18 4.59 -32.52 9.28
N LEU A 19 5.62 -31.67 9.40
CA LEU A 19 5.96 -31.04 10.67
C LEU A 19 4.79 -30.10 10.98
N ALA A 20 3.94 -30.51 11.92
CA ALA A 20 3.03 -29.58 12.56
C ALA A 20 3.89 -28.64 13.41
N PHE A 21 4.18 -27.46 12.87
CA PHE A 21 4.80 -26.38 13.63
C PHE A 21 3.76 -25.79 14.58
N SER A 22 3.95 -26.00 15.88
CA SER A 22 3.41 -25.09 16.88
C SER A 22 4.46 -24.01 17.08
N GLN A 23 4.34 -22.89 16.39
CA GLN A 23 5.20 -21.72 16.59
C GLN A 23 4.94 -21.17 18.00
N SER A 24 6.01 -20.99 18.77
CA SER A 24 5.98 -20.29 20.06
C SER A 24 7.13 -19.30 20.03
N THR A 25 6.86 -18.15 19.41
CA THR A 25 7.73 -16.98 19.27
C THR A 25 7.67 -16.16 20.57
N ASN A 26 8.68 -15.36 20.91
CA ASN A 26 8.62 -14.34 21.96
C ASN A 26 7.65 -13.18 21.65
N ARG A 27 6.60 -13.42 20.85
CA ARG A 27 5.58 -12.42 20.50
C ARG A 27 4.86 -11.94 21.76
N VAL A 28 4.79 -10.62 21.91
CA VAL A 28 4.26 -9.97 23.12
C VAL A 28 2.94 -9.28 22.80
N LYS A 29 1.89 -9.64 23.52
CA LYS A 29 0.59 -8.97 23.46
C LYS A 29 0.25 -8.36 24.81
N VAL A 30 -0.18 -7.11 24.82
CA VAL A 30 -0.64 -6.40 26.03
C VAL A 30 -2.15 -6.21 25.94
N SER A 31 -2.87 -6.88 26.83
CA SER A 31 -4.33 -6.81 26.91
C SER A 31 -4.77 -6.06 28.16
N VAL A 32 -5.66 -5.08 28.01
CA VAL A 32 -6.24 -4.31 29.11
C VAL A 32 -7.74 -4.56 29.18
N ASP A 33 -8.19 -5.16 30.26
CA ASP A 33 -9.60 -5.25 30.63
C ASP A 33 -9.97 -4.03 31.48
N TRP A 34 -10.55 -3.03 30.83
CA TRP A 34 -10.78 -1.72 31.41
C TRP A 34 -11.91 -1.72 32.45
N PRO A 35 -11.75 -1.03 33.59
CA PRO A 35 -12.86 -0.82 34.52
C PRO A 35 -13.91 0.11 33.92
N SER A 36 -15.10 0.20 34.54
CA SER A 36 -16.19 1.09 34.10
C SER A 36 -15.88 2.61 34.16
N PHE A 37 -14.64 3.00 34.44
CA PHE A 37 -14.14 4.38 34.39
C PHE A 37 -12.85 4.44 33.55
N SER A 38 -12.79 3.68 32.45
CA SER A 38 -11.65 3.53 31.53
C SER A 38 -10.95 4.85 31.23
N TYR A 39 -11.73 5.90 30.94
CA TYR A 39 -11.26 7.26 30.64
C TYR A 39 -10.33 7.87 31.71
N GLN A 40 -10.33 7.39 32.95
CA GLN A 40 -9.45 7.88 34.03
C GLN A 40 -8.06 7.23 34.02
N ASN A 41 -7.89 6.18 33.22
CA ASN A 41 -6.75 5.28 33.26
C ASN A 41 -5.99 5.36 31.93
N LYS A 42 -4.70 5.05 32.01
CA LYS A 42 -3.87 4.72 30.84
C LYS A 42 -2.82 3.70 31.28
N VAL A 43 -2.30 2.93 30.34
CA VAL A 43 -1.16 2.04 30.54
C VAL A 43 -0.10 2.44 29.54
N GLU A 44 1.15 2.52 29.95
CA GLU A 44 2.27 2.74 29.05
C GLU A 44 3.20 1.53 29.10
N VAL A 45 3.77 1.14 27.97
CA VAL A 45 4.74 0.05 27.85
C VAL A 45 6.11 0.65 27.57
N TYR A 46 7.12 0.23 28.31
CA TYR A 46 8.49 0.71 28.18
C TYR A 46 9.46 -0.44 27.96
N ASP A 47 10.46 -0.18 27.12
CA ASP A 47 11.60 -1.05 26.95
C ASP A 47 12.58 -0.93 28.14
N PRO A 48 13.62 -1.79 28.17
CA PRO A 48 14.67 -1.69 29.18
C PRO A 48 15.45 -0.37 29.18
N ALA A 49 15.58 0.30 28.04
CA ALA A 49 16.27 1.59 27.91
C ALA A 49 15.43 2.79 28.39
N ASN A 50 14.16 2.58 28.76
CA ASN A 50 13.14 3.58 29.09
C ASN A 50 12.59 4.36 27.90
N ASN A 51 12.70 3.80 26.70
CA ASN A 51 11.94 4.26 25.56
C ASN A 51 10.48 3.83 25.75
N LEU A 52 9.56 4.75 25.47
CA LEU A 52 8.13 4.48 25.48
C LEU A 52 7.79 3.74 24.18
N LEU A 53 7.32 2.50 24.30
CA LEU A 53 6.90 1.69 23.15
C LEU A 53 5.44 1.95 22.79
N LEU A 54 4.57 2.02 23.80
CA LEU A 54 3.13 2.09 23.56
C LEU A 54 2.39 2.83 24.68
N THR A 55 1.39 3.63 24.33
CA THR A 55 0.41 4.18 25.28
C THR A 55 -0.98 3.61 24.96
N ILE A 56 -1.59 2.95 25.94
CA ILE A 56 -2.90 2.29 25.85
C ILE A 56 -3.90 3.10 26.69
N CYS A 57 -4.98 3.58 26.07
CA CYS A 57 -6.07 4.27 26.76
C CYS A 57 -7.35 4.32 25.91
N ASP A 58 -8.37 5.01 26.42
CA ASP A 58 -9.66 5.19 25.74
C ASP A 58 -9.56 6.19 24.57
N ASP A 59 -9.82 5.73 23.34
CA ASP A 59 -9.68 6.50 22.09
C ASP A 59 -10.54 7.78 22.06
N ASN A 60 -11.67 7.79 22.75
CA ASN A 60 -12.58 8.92 22.72
C ASN A 60 -12.25 9.97 23.79
N LYS A 61 -11.71 9.54 24.95
CA LYS A 61 -11.37 10.40 26.09
C LYS A 61 -10.24 9.79 26.94
N CYS A 62 -9.02 9.83 26.42
CA CYS A 62 -7.84 9.32 27.11
C CYS A 62 -7.47 10.16 28.36
N TYR A 63 -7.32 9.49 29.50
CA TYR A 63 -6.76 10.01 30.76
C TYR A 63 -7.38 11.36 31.21
N GLN A 64 -8.70 11.39 31.33
CA GLN A 64 -9.52 12.54 31.72
C GLN A 64 -10.20 12.34 33.08
N THR A 65 -10.67 13.43 33.70
CA THR A 65 -11.43 13.36 34.97
C THR A 65 -12.91 13.02 34.79
N THR A 66 -13.45 13.14 33.57
CA THR A 66 -14.87 12.85 33.23
C THR A 66 -15.00 12.13 31.89
N GLY A 67 -15.88 11.13 31.78
CA GLY A 67 -16.06 10.33 30.56
C GLY A 67 -17.21 9.32 30.66
N SER A 68 -17.45 8.59 29.57
CA SER A 68 -18.48 7.53 29.51
C SER A 68 -18.03 6.29 30.29
N SER A 69 -18.97 5.54 30.83
CA SER A 69 -18.72 4.39 31.71
C SER A 69 -19.13 3.08 31.05
N THR A 70 -18.21 2.45 30.33
CA THR A 70 -18.37 1.09 29.81
C THR A 70 -17.07 0.33 30.00
N ARG A 71 -17.17 -0.90 30.51
CA ARG A 71 -16.05 -1.84 30.54
C ARG A 71 -15.89 -2.43 29.15
N TYR A 72 -14.66 -2.51 28.67
CA TYR A 72 -14.28 -3.14 27.42
C TYR A 72 -12.86 -3.67 27.57
N ILE A 73 -12.44 -4.53 26.64
CA ILE A 73 -11.09 -5.06 26.61
C ILE A 73 -10.41 -4.45 25.38
N THR A 74 -9.12 -4.17 25.45
CA THR A 74 -8.30 -3.81 24.28
C THR A 74 -7.01 -4.60 24.33
N THR A 75 -6.60 -5.15 23.20
CA THR A 75 -5.35 -5.86 23.04
C THR A 75 -4.51 -5.15 21.98
N TYR A 76 -3.24 -4.94 22.32
CA TYR A 76 -2.22 -4.43 21.43
C TYR A 76 -1.19 -5.54 21.21
N ASP A 77 -0.82 -5.75 19.95
CA ASP A 77 0.30 -6.60 19.56
C ASP A 77 1.56 -5.76 19.50
N LEU A 78 2.63 -6.18 20.15
CA LEU A 78 3.93 -5.50 20.15
C LEU A 78 4.97 -6.29 19.35
N GLY A 79 4.54 -7.23 18.52
CA GLY A 79 5.46 -8.05 17.74
C GLY A 79 6.42 -8.87 18.62
N CYS A 80 7.62 -9.10 18.10
CA CYS A 80 8.66 -9.88 18.74
C CYS A 80 9.65 -8.98 19.50
N LEU A 81 9.37 -8.72 20.78
CA LEU A 81 10.28 -7.91 21.61
C LEU A 81 11.61 -8.63 21.89
N SER A 82 12.73 -7.93 21.68
CA SER A 82 14.09 -8.47 21.82
C SER A 82 14.38 -9.08 23.20
N ILE A 83 15.07 -10.23 23.19
CA ILE A 83 15.54 -10.92 24.40
C ILE A 83 16.90 -10.36 24.78
N ASP A 84 17.02 -9.63 25.89
CA ASP A 84 18.33 -9.23 26.43
C ASP A 84 18.96 -10.42 27.21
N PRO A 85 20.04 -11.05 26.70
CA PRO A 85 20.65 -12.21 27.32
C PRO A 85 21.54 -11.86 28.52
N ILE A 86 21.79 -10.57 28.81
CA ILE A 86 22.80 -10.12 29.77
C ILE A 86 22.20 -9.16 30.80
N ALA A 87 21.17 -9.63 31.51
CA ALA A 87 20.74 -9.17 32.83
C ALA A 87 20.26 -7.71 32.97
N LEU A 88 18.94 -7.55 33.11
CA LEU A 88 18.21 -6.38 33.63
C LEU A 88 18.67 -5.02 33.04
N PRO A 89 17.79 -4.34 32.30
CA PRO A 89 16.40 -4.18 32.72
C PRO A 89 15.40 -5.08 31.99
N ASN A 90 14.35 -5.47 32.70
CA ASN A 90 13.19 -6.12 32.11
C ASN A 90 12.26 -5.02 31.57
N TYR A 91 11.51 -5.32 30.52
CA TYR A 91 10.39 -4.48 30.08
C TYR A 91 9.43 -4.21 31.24
N TYR A 92 8.72 -3.09 31.18
CA TYR A 92 7.78 -2.74 32.23
C TYR A 92 6.58 -1.93 31.74
N LEU A 93 5.48 -2.11 32.44
CA LEU A 93 4.28 -1.31 32.27
C LEU A 93 4.27 -0.18 33.28
N LYS A 94 3.80 1.01 32.90
CA LYS A 94 3.34 2.03 33.85
C LYS A 94 1.82 2.09 33.84
N ILE A 95 1.20 1.77 34.96
CA ILE A 95 -0.26 1.78 35.11
C ILE A 95 -0.69 3.07 35.81
N PHE A 96 -1.53 3.86 35.14
CA PHE A 96 -1.96 5.17 35.62
C PHE A 96 -3.44 5.21 36.01
N ASN A 97 -3.75 6.09 36.95
CA ASN A 97 -5.10 6.54 37.25
C ASN A 97 -5.08 8.01 37.70
N ILE A 98 -5.76 8.90 36.98
CA ILE A 98 -5.67 10.36 37.20
C ILE A 98 -6.19 10.83 38.58
N ASN A 99 -7.04 10.03 39.24
CA ASN A 99 -7.69 10.39 40.50
C ASN A 99 -7.10 9.65 41.72
N ASP A 100 -6.00 8.91 41.55
CA ASP A 100 -5.42 8.05 42.59
C ASP A 100 -6.43 7.06 43.20
N ASN A 101 -7.40 6.61 42.41
CA ASN A 101 -8.30 5.53 42.80
C ASN A 101 -7.88 4.23 42.09
N PRO A 102 -7.57 3.15 42.84
CA PRO A 102 -7.25 1.85 42.27
C PRO A 102 -8.33 1.35 41.31
N TRP A 103 -7.92 0.57 40.30
CA TRP A 103 -8.86 -0.10 39.41
C TRP A 103 -9.77 -1.04 40.22
N SER A 104 -11.01 -1.20 39.78
CA SER A 104 -12.03 -1.98 40.48
C SER A 104 -12.84 -2.84 39.52
N GLY A 105 -13.46 -3.90 40.04
CA GLY A 105 -14.37 -4.76 39.28
C GLY A 105 -13.66 -5.56 38.20
N SER A 106 -12.97 -6.65 38.57
CA SER A 106 -12.34 -7.63 37.66
C SER A 106 -11.42 -7.07 36.55
N ALA A 107 -11.09 -5.77 36.57
CA ALA A 107 -10.19 -5.14 35.63
C ALA A 107 -8.77 -5.69 35.80
N SER A 108 -8.03 -5.75 34.69
CA SER A 108 -6.66 -6.23 34.67
C SER A 108 -5.88 -5.76 33.46
N VAL A 109 -4.56 -5.70 33.60
CA VAL A 109 -3.63 -5.68 32.47
C VAL A 109 -2.90 -7.01 32.43
N THR A 110 -2.92 -7.67 31.29
CA THR A 110 -2.24 -8.94 31.04
C THR A 110 -1.18 -8.75 29.97
N VAL A 111 0.03 -9.24 30.22
CA VAL A 111 1.05 -9.39 29.19
C VAL A 111 1.16 -10.87 28.87
N ASN A 112 0.87 -11.21 27.63
CA ASN A 112 1.02 -12.54 27.07
C ASN A 112 2.31 -12.57 26.25
N VAL A 113 3.20 -13.51 26.55
CA VAL A 113 4.41 -13.78 25.77
C VAL A 113 4.30 -15.21 25.27
N ALA A 114 4.34 -15.40 23.96
CA ALA A 114 4.33 -16.73 23.35
C ALA A 114 3.11 -17.59 23.72
N GLY A 115 1.93 -16.99 23.91
CA GLY A 115 0.73 -17.70 24.35
C GLY A 115 0.66 -17.95 25.87
N VAL A 116 1.63 -17.45 26.65
CA VAL A 116 1.66 -17.57 28.11
C VAL A 116 1.50 -16.20 28.76
N ASP A 117 0.53 -16.07 29.66
CA ASP A 117 0.39 -14.86 30.48
C ASP A 117 1.55 -14.77 31.48
N VAL A 118 2.54 -13.92 31.20
CA VAL A 118 3.72 -13.69 32.05
C VAL A 118 3.48 -12.63 33.12
N LEU A 119 2.50 -11.75 32.88
CA LEU A 119 2.05 -10.74 33.82
C LEU A 119 0.52 -10.66 33.80
N THR A 120 -0.07 -10.58 34.99
CA THR A 120 -1.47 -10.18 35.18
C THR A 120 -1.52 -9.25 36.38
N ASP A 121 -1.70 -7.95 36.15
CA ASP A 121 -1.90 -6.95 37.20
C ASP A 121 -3.37 -6.52 37.23
N THR A 122 -3.90 -6.21 38.41
CA THR A 122 -5.32 -5.84 38.59
C THR A 122 -5.54 -4.32 38.66
N GLY A 123 -4.49 -3.52 38.42
CA GLY A 123 -4.49 -2.07 38.52
C GLY A 123 -4.73 -1.55 39.93
N THR A 124 -4.55 -2.41 40.95
CA THR A 124 -4.85 -2.06 42.35
C THR A 124 -3.85 -1.07 42.95
N THR A 125 -2.70 -0.89 42.30
CA THR A 125 -1.64 0.04 42.66
C THR A 125 -1.60 1.28 41.76
N ALA A 126 -2.48 1.38 40.76
CA ALA A 126 -2.51 2.49 39.81
C ALA A 126 -2.64 3.85 40.51
N SER A 127 -1.87 4.84 40.02
CA SER A 127 -1.83 6.19 40.57
C SER A 127 -1.62 7.25 39.49
N ALA A 128 -1.78 8.53 39.83
CA ALA A 128 -1.63 9.63 38.90
C ALA A 128 -0.17 9.81 38.44
N ALA A 129 0.78 9.33 39.23
CA ALA A 129 2.20 9.31 38.91
C ALA A 129 2.63 8.11 38.04
N GLY A 130 1.74 7.14 37.85
CA GLY A 130 2.07 5.86 37.24
C GLY A 130 2.71 4.91 38.23
N THR A 131 2.53 3.61 38.02
CA THR A 131 3.17 2.58 38.83
C THR A 131 3.78 1.52 37.94
N ASP A 132 5.08 1.30 38.13
CA ASP A 132 5.89 0.40 37.32
C ASP A 132 5.58 -1.06 37.71
N VAL A 133 5.28 -1.88 36.71
CA VAL A 133 5.06 -3.32 36.84
C VAL A 133 5.91 -4.03 35.79
N VAL A 134 6.92 -4.74 36.26
CA VAL A 134 7.96 -5.36 35.42
C VAL A 134 7.48 -6.71 34.89
N PHE A 135 7.78 -7.01 33.62
CA PHE A 135 7.53 -8.31 33.00
C PHE A 135 8.75 -8.79 32.20
N ASN A 136 8.83 -10.09 31.91
CA ASN A 136 9.96 -10.67 31.21
C ASN A 136 9.50 -11.33 29.90
N VAL A 137 10.27 -11.14 28.83
CA VAL A 137 10.03 -11.68 27.49
C VAL A 137 10.88 -12.91 27.18
N ASN A 138 11.69 -13.40 28.14
CA ASN A 138 12.58 -14.55 28.00
C ASN A 138 11.80 -15.85 27.72
N SER A 139 11.52 -16.09 26.45
CA SER A 139 11.10 -17.37 25.91
C SER A 139 12.33 -18.21 25.55
N ALA A 140 12.23 -19.54 25.68
CA ALA A 140 13.32 -20.46 25.31
C ALA A 140 13.51 -20.61 23.79
N THR A 141 12.69 -19.92 23.00
CA THR A 141 12.62 -20.02 21.54
C THR A 141 12.61 -18.59 20.98
N LEU A 142 13.54 -18.31 20.06
CA LEU A 142 13.59 -17.05 19.31
C LEU A 142 12.36 -16.93 18.40
N CYS A 143 12.00 -15.69 18.04
CA CYS A 143 11.08 -15.45 16.94
C CYS A 143 11.65 -16.16 15.70
N THR A 144 10.81 -16.93 15.01
CA THR A 144 11.15 -17.64 13.76
C THR A 144 10.14 -17.26 12.69
N LEU A 145 9.50 -16.11 12.90
CA LEU A 145 8.75 -15.47 11.84
C LEU A 145 9.78 -14.86 10.87
N PRO A 146 9.42 -14.77 9.59
CA PRO A 146 10.10 -13.89 8.65
C PRO A 146 10.27 -12.46 9.22
N ASP A 147 11.36 -11.85 8.80
CA ASP A 147 11.93 -10.55 9.20
C ASP A 147 12.86 -10.22 8.02
N THR A 148 12.26 -9.71 6.95
CA THR A 148 12.85 -9.67 5.60
C THR A 148 14.00 -8.66 5.54
N ASP A 149 13.81 -7.47 6.08
CA ASP A 149 14.82 -6.42 6.24
C ASP A 149 15.80 -6.61 7.44
N GLY A 150 15.48 -7.51 8.38
CA GLY A 150 16.31 -7.79 9.56
C GLY A 150 16.36 -6.66 10.59
N ASP A 151 15.39 -5.74 10.59
CA ASP A 151 15.34 -4.57 11.48
C ASP A 151 14.97 -4.96 12.94
N GLY A 152 14.40 -6.17 13.11
CA GLY A 152 14.01 -6.79 14.37
C GLY A 152 12.54 -6.61 14.76
N VAL A 153 11.75 -5.94 13.95
CA VAL A 153 10.31 -6.12 13.77
C VAL A 153 10.15 -7.36 12.87
N VAL A 154 8.94 -7.80 12.56
CA VAL A 154 8.73 -9.04 11.79
C VAL A 154 7.61 -8.77 10.83
N ASP A 155 7.67 -9.35 9.63
CA ASP A 155 6.79 -9.01 8.50
C ASP A 155 5.28 -9.01 8.88
N LEU A 156 4.91 -9.87 9.82
CA LEU A 156 3.54 -9.94 10.35
C LEU A 156 3.03 -8.65 11.02
N VAL A 157 3.91 -7.80 11.51
CA VAL A 157 3.60 -6.55 12.22
C VAL A 157 4.45 -5.38 11.76
N ASP A 158 5.34 -5.60 10.79
CA ASP A 158 6.00 -4.52 10.08
C ASP A 158 4.96 -3.71 9.28
N GLN A 159 5.37 -2.53 8.86
CA GLN A 159 4.61 -1.72 7.90
C GLN A 159 5.33 -1.55 6.57
N ASP A 160 6.56 -2.04 6.48
CA ASP A 160 7.52 -1.88 5.38
C ASP A 160 8.52 -3.04 5.50
N ASP A 161 8.15 -4.24 5.02
CA ASP A 161 8.83 -5.51 5.33
C ASP A 161 10.27 -5.59 4.72
N ASP A 162 10.56 -4.84 3.64
CA ASP A 162 11.88 -4.73 3.01
C ASP A 162 12.60 -3.39 3.31
N ASN A 163 11.91 -2.44 3.96
CA ASN A 163 12.41 -1.15 4.43
C ASN A 163 12.87 -0.20 3.31
N ASP A 164 12.33 -0.38 2.11
CA ASP A 164 12.54 0.48 0.94
C ASP A 164 11.81 1.85 1.08
N GLY A 165 11.03 2.03 2.14
CA GLY A 165 10.33 3.27 2.47
C GLY A 165 8.96 3.42 1.81
N ILE A 166 8.58 2.54 0.90
CA ILE A 166 7.18 2.32 0.51
C ILE A 166 6.54 1.47 1.63
N LEU A 167 5.21 1.39 1.71
CA LEU A 167 4.55 0.63 2.78
C LEU A 167 3.94 -0.62 2.17
N ASP A 168 3.99 -1.77 2.84
CA ASP A 168 3.44 -3.05 2.29
C ASP A 168 2.02 -2.91 1.77
N VAL A 169 1.27 -2.06 2.46
CA VAL A 169 -0.10 -1.69 2.15
C VAL A 169 -0.14 -1.10 0.73
N GLY A 170 0.70 -0.13 0.44
CA GLY A 170 0.91 0.50 -0.87
C GLY A 170 1.31 -0.48 -1.96
N GLU A 171 2.36 -1.27 -1.74
CA GLU A 171 2.93 -2.17 -2.75
C GLU A 171 2.12 -3.44 -2.91
N GLY A 172 2.06 -4.27 -1.87
CA GLY A 172 1.42 -5.57 -1.90
C GLY A 172 -0.08 -5.51 -2.21
N LEU A 173 -0.74 -4.36 -1.91
CA LEU A 173 -2.12 -4.16 -2.31
C LEU A 173 -2.37 -3.36 -3.59
N GLY A 174 -1.33 -2.76 -4.18
CA GLY A 174 -1.39 -1.97 -5.41
C GLY A 174 -2.25 -0.71 -5.27
N PHE A 175 -2.13 0.02 -4.14
CA PHE A 175 -3.02 1.16 -3.87
C PHE A 175 -2.81 2.37 -4.79
N SER A 176 -1.66 2.49 -5.42
CA SER A 176 -1.39 3.47 -6.48
C SER A 176 -2.32 3.28 -7.70
N ASN A 177 -2.65 2.02 -8.02
CA ASN A 177 -3.53 1.62 -9.13
C ASN A 177 -4.99 1.33 -8.71
N PHE A 178 -5.35 1.58 -7.45
CA PHE A 178 -6.60 1.09 -6.88
C PHE A 178 -7.78 2.02 -7.09
N THR A 179 -8.57 1.77 -8.12
CA THR A 179 -9.91 2.35 -8.26
C THR A 179 -10.96 1.53 -7.49
N CYS A 180 -11.72 2.21 -6.64
CA CYS A 180 -12.89 1.70 -5.91
C CYS A 180 -14.07 1.31 -6.83
N ASP A 181 -13.84 0.43 -7.80
CA ASP A 181 -14.75 0.14 -8.91
C ASP A 181 -15.87 -0.82 -8.55
N VAL A 182 -15.74 -1.56 -7.45
CA VAL A 182 -16.76 -2.47 -6.92
C VAL A 182 -17.51 -1.77 -5.80
N PRO A 183 -18.77 -1.35 -6.03
CA PRO A 183 -19.61 -0.83 -4.97
C PRO A 183 -19.85 -1.88 -3.89
N VAL A 184 -20.17 -1.42 -2.68
CA VAL A 184 -20.59 -2.29 -1.57
C VAL A 184 -21.64 -3.30 -2.06
N LEU A 185 -21.37 -4.59 -1.82
CA LEU A 185 -22.24 -5.65 -2.26
C LEU A 185 -23.42 -5.81 -1.29
N SER A 186 -24.62 -5.87 -1.85
CA SER A 186 -25.85 -6.09 -1.10
C SER A 186 -26.23 -7.58 -1.01
N PHE A 187 -26.71 -7.98 0.16
CA PHE A 187 -27.18 -9.31 0.49
C PHE A 187 -28.64 -9.22 0.92
N ARG A 188 -29.52 -9.76 0.08
CA ARG A 188 -30.96 -9.82 0.34
C ARG A 188 -31.62 -10.97 -0.38
N SER A 189 -32.70 -11.47 0.21
CA SER A 189 -33.62 -12.42 -0.45
C SER A 189 -32.91 -13.56 -1.20
N PRO A 190 -31.96 -14.28 -0.57
CA PRO A 190 -31.18 -15.30 -1.26
C PRO A 190 -32.09 -16.40 -1.82
N VAL A 191 -31.76 -16.87 -3.02
CA VAL A 191 -32.45 -18.00 -3.66
C VAL A 191 -31.49 -19.18 -3.74
N LEU A 192 -31.99 -20.38 -3.44
CA LEU A 192 -31.21 -21.60 -3.69
C LEU A 192 -31.09 -21.81 -5.22
N ASP A 193 -29.90 -21.56 -5.76
CA ASP A 193 -29.58 -21.67 -7.19
C ASP A 193 -29.37 -23.14 -7.58
N SER A 194 -28.65 -23.91 -6.75
CA SER A 194 -28.43 -25.34 -6.96
C SER A 194 -28.14 -26.11 -5.66
N GLY A 195 -28.12 -27.45 -5.76
CA GLY A 195 -27.85 -28.34 -4.63
C GLY A 195 -29.05 -28.56 -3.70
N THR A 196 -28.79 -28.94 -2.45
CA THR A 196 -29.81 -29.14 -1.41
C THR A 196 -29.54 -28.19 -0.25
N ALA A 197 -30.51 -27.31 0.07
CA ALA A 197 -30.36 -26.29 1.10
C ALA A 197 -29.76 -26.82 2.41
N GLY A 198 -28.77 -26.11 2.95
CA GLY A 198 -28.09 -26.43 4.20
C GLY A 198 -27.15 -27.63 4.16
N THR A 199 -26.75 -28.10 2.98
CA THR A 199 -25.81 -29.23 2.80
C THR A 199 -24.63 -28.82 1.92
N VAL A 200 -23.51 -29.57 2.01
CA VAL A 200 -22.34 -29.37 1.15
C VAL A 200 -22.75 -29.43 -0.33
N GLY A 201 -22.29 -28.46 -1.12
CA GLY A 201 -22.63 -28.25 -2.53
C GLY A 201 -23.94 -27.48 -2.76
N ALA A 202 -24.59 -26.95 -1.72
CA ALA A 202 -25.68 -26.00 -1.89
C ALA A 202 -25.13 -24.64 -2.33
N VAL A 203 -25.70 -24.06 -3.38
CA VAL A 203 -25.33 -22.73 -3.89
C VAL A 203 -26.51 -21.78 -3.71
N TYR A 204 -26.28 -20.69 -3.00
CA TYR A 204 -27.22 -19.60 -2.83
C TYR A 204 -26.82 -18.43 -3.71
N ARG A 205 -27.77 -17.87 -4.46
CA ARG A 205 -27.57 -16.68 -5.28
C ARG A 205 -28.19 -15.48 -4.58
N PHE A 206 -27.42 -14.41 -4.52
CA PHE A 206 -27.86 -13.08 -4.15
C PHE A 206 -27.91 -12.24 -5.44
N ASP A 207 -29.13 -12.00 -5.93
CA ASP A 207 -29.36 -11.31 -7.19
C ASP A 207 -29.16 -9.80 -7.04
N ASN A 208 -28.51 -9.18 -8.03
CA ASN A 208 -28.30 -7.74 -8.09
C ASN A 208 -27.63 -7.23 -6.80
N SER A 209 -26.61 -7.97 -6.33
CA SER A 209 -25.78 -7.56 -5.20
C SER A 209 -25.11 -6.22 -5.47
N SER A 210 -24.71 -5.97 -6.71
CA SER A 210 -24.43 -4.65 -7.25
C SER A 210 -24.95 -4.56 -8.70
N GLN A 211 -24.95 -3.38 -9.31
CA GLN A 211 -25.45 -3.22 -10.67
C GLN A 211 -24.65 -4.11 -11.65
N GLY A 212 -25.32 -5.13 -12.20
CA GLY A 212 -24.70 -6.07 -13.15
C GLY A 212 -23.91 -7.22 -12.51
N LEU A 213 -23.92 -7.35 -11.18
CA LEU A 213 -23.21 -8.39 -10.43
C LEU A 213 -24.15 -9.15 -9.49
N ASP A 214 -24.01 -10.47 -9.48
CA ASP A 214 -24.58 -11.36 -8.47
C ASP A 214 -23.46 -11.95 -7.60
N VAL A 215 -23.82 -12.42 -6.40
CA VAL A 215 -22.92 -13.22 -5.55
C VAL A 215 -23.47 -14.63 -5.42
N LEU A 216 -22.63 -15.62 -5.74
CA LEU A 216 -22.89 -17.02 -5.44
C LEU A 216 -22.16 -17.40 -4.15
N VAL A 217 -22.89 -17.99 -3.20
CA VAL A 217 -22.37 -18.52 -1.94
C VAL A 217 -22.60 -20.03 -1.90
N GLU A 218 -21.53 -20.79 -2.06
CA GLU A 218 -21.52 -22.25 -2.02
C GLU A 218 -21.11 -22.74 -0.62
N ILE A 219 -21.82 -23.71 -0.07
CA ILE A 219 -21.37 -24.45 1.12
C ILE A 219 -20.34 -25.50 0.68
N GLU A 220 -19.06 -25.25 0.91
CA GLU A 220 -17.96 -26.12 0.49
C GLU A 220 -17.70 -27.24 1.50
N GLU A 221 -17.78 -26.93 2.80
CA GLU A 221 -17.50 -27.87 3.89
C GLU A 221 -18.42 -27.61 5.09
N ILE A 222 -18.86 -28.67 5.76
CA ILE A 222 -19.57 -28.60 7.06
C ILE A 222 -18.89 -29.54 8.04
N ASP A 223 -18.33 -29.00 9.12
CA ASP A 223 -17.75 -29.82 10.19
C ASP A 223 -18.84 -30.57 10.99
N PRO A 224 -18.51 -31.72 11.60
CA PRO A 224 -19.45 -32.42 12.47
C PRO A 224 -20.00 -31.52 13.59
N GLY A 225 -21.33 -31.46 13.71
CA GLY A 225 -21.99 -30.65 14.74
C GLY A 225 -22.35 -29.23 14.30
N VAL A 226 -22.12 -28.86 13.05
CA VAL A 226 -22.54 -27.58 12.46
C VAL A 226 -23.77 -27.77 11.58
N SER A 227 -24.69 -26.79 11.61
CA SER A 227 -25.84 -26.74 10.71
C SER A 227 -26.20 -25.30 10.36
N LEU A 228 -26.61 -25.06 9.11
CA LEU A 228 -27.08 -23.77 8.65
C LEU A 228 -28.49 -23.51 9.22
N THR A 229 -28.65 -22.40 9.95
CA THR A 229 -29.97 -21.94 10.40
C THR A 229 -30.56 -20.95 9.39
N SER A 230 -29.75 -20.00 8.93
CA SER A 230 -30.08 -19.09 7.81
C SER A 230 -28.80 -18.72 7.07
N ILE A 231 -28.84 -18.68 5.72
CA ILE A 231 -27.71 -18.16 4.93
C ILE A 231 -27.60 -16.64 5.07
N ASP A 232 -28.75 -15.98 5.22
CA ASP A 232 -28.84 -14.56 5.52
C ASP A 232 -30.08 -14.35 6.40
N SER A 233 -29.91 -13.72 7.56
CA SER A 233 -30.97 -13.58 8.56
C SER A 233 -31.81 -12.35 8.29
N ASP A 234 -33.12 -12.52 8.10
CA ASP A 234 -34.08 -11.41 7.90
C ASP A 234 -34.59 -10.77 9.21
N ILE A 235 -34.00 -11.11 10.36
CA ILE A 235 -34.39 -10.48 11.62
C ILE A 235 -33.75 -9.08 11.63
N ALA A 236 -34.53 -8.08 11.22
CA ALA A 236 -34.11 -6.69 11.00
C ALA A 236 -33.01 -6.56 9.92
N PRO A 237 -33.30 -6.84 8.63
CA PRO A 237 -32.32 -6.88 7.54
C PRO A 237 -31.55 -5.56 7.43
N ILE A 238 -30.26 -5.69 7.17
CA ILE A 238 -29.40 -4.56 6.78
C ILE A 238 -28.75 -5.02 5.49
N GLU A 239 -29.16 -4.41 4.39
CA GLU A 239 -28.94 -4.92 3.03
C GLU A 239 -27.46 -5.02 2.66
N ASP A 240 -26.59 -4.25 3.31
CA ASP A 240 -25.16 -4.20 3.00
C ASP A 240 -24.34 -5.27 3.75
N TYR A 241 -25.00 -6.10 4.58
CA TYR A 241 -24.36 -7.13 5.39
C TYR A 241 -24.94 -8.52 5.13
N LEU A 242 -24.08 -9.48 4.81
CA LEU A 242 -24.40 -10.89 4.90
C LEU A 242 -24.50 -11.30 6.36
N ARG A 243 -25.66 -11.82 6.80
CA ARG A 243 -25.87 -12.18 8.21
C ARG A 243 -26.18 -13.66 8.38
N THR A 244 -25.17 -14.49 8.18
CA THR A 244 -25.27 -15.94 8.26
C THR A 244 -25.49 -16.39 9.70
N GLN A 245 -26.53 -17.19 9.94
CA GLN A 245 -26.78 -17.80 11.24
C GLN A 245 -26.47 -19.29 11.20
N LEU A 246 -25.51 -19.71 12.02
CA LEU A 246 -25.10 -21.10 12.18
C LEU A 246 -25.48 -21.62 13.55
N ARG A 247 -25.77 -22.92 13.63
CA ARG A 247 -25.92 -23.64 14.90
C ARG A 247 -24.78 -24.63 15.06
N PHE A 248 -24.11 -24.52 16.20
CA PHE A 248 -22.97 -25.34 16.60
C PHE A 248 -23.38 -26.30 17.72
N THR A 249 -22.87 -27.53 17.72
CA THR A 249 -23.05 -28.51 18.80
C THR A 249 -21.80 -29.37 18.92
N GLY A 250 -20.99 -29.16 19.97
CA GLY A 250 -19.75 -29.89 20.16
C GLY A 250 -18.73 -29.14 21.01
N VAL A 251 -17.50 -29.67 21.06
CA VAL A 251 -16.33 -29.09 21.75
C VAL A 251 -15.19 -29.02 20.75
N GLY A 252 -14.39 -27.96 20.81
CA GLY A 252 -13.25 -27.71 19.94
C GLY A 252 -13.50 -26.57 18.96
N THR A 253 -12.73 -26.55 17.87
CA THR A 253 -12.85 -25.58 16.78
C THR A 253 -13.50 -26.23 15.58
N PHE A 254 -14.69 -25.75 15.19
CA PHE A 254 -15.46 -26.34 14.09
C PHE A 254 -16.39 -25.29 13.46
N GLY A 255 -16.66 -25.42 12.16
CA GLY A 255 -17.29 -24.40 11.33
C GLY A 255 -17.94 -24.90 10.05
N MET A 256 -18.44 -23.94 9.27
CA MET A 256 -18.90 -24.14 7.90
C MET A 256 -18.06 -23.26 6.97
N LYS A 257 -17.46 -23.88 5.94
CA LYS A 257 -16.67 -23.18 4.92
C LYS A 257 -17.59 -22.79 3.77
N PHE A 258 -17.56 -21.51 3.42
CA PHE A 258 -18.30 -20.93 2.31
C PHE A 258 -17.34 -20.47 1.23
N LYS A 259 -17.65 -20.83 0.00
CA LYS A 259 -16.99 -20.30 -1.19
C LYS A 259 -17.87 -19.21 -1.79
N PHE A 260 -17.30 -18.04 -1.97
CA PHE A 260 -17.93 -16.89 -2.60
C PHE A 260 -17.46 -16.77 -4.03
N THR A 261 -18.35 -16.40 -4.94
CA THR A 261 -18.00 -16.12 -6.34
C THR A 261 -18.84 -14.95 -6.83
N ILE A 262 -18.17 -13.85 -7.18
CA ILE A 262 -18.80 -12.69 -7.81
C ILE A 262 -18.94 -12.99 -9.30
N VAL A 263 -20.17 -13.00 -9.80
CA VAL A 263 -20.50 -13.40 -11.17
C VAL A 263 -21.23 -12.30 -11.91
N ILE A 264 -21.19 -12.35 -13.24
CA ILE A 264 -22.03 -11.50 -14.09
C ILE A 264 -23.50 -11.82 -13.78
N ASP A 265 -24.33 -10.78 -13.62
CA ASP A 265 -25.77 -10.86 -13.31
C ASP A 265 -26.49 -11.94 -14.15
N ASN A 266 -27.30 -12.76 -13.46
CA ASN A 266 -28.05 -13.87 -14.02
C ASN A 266 -27.19 -14.98 -14.69
N THR A 267 -25.90 -15.08 -14.36
CA THR A 267 -25.00 -16.13 -14.87
C THR A 267 -24.26 -16.87 -13.75
N THR A 268 -23.44 -17.85 -14.11
CA THR A 268 -22.46 -18.49 -13.21
C THR A 268 -21.02 -18.17 -13.66
N THR A 269 -20.85 -17.17 -14.53
CA THR A 269 -19.54 -16.81 -15.08
C THR A 269 -18.90 -15.80 -14.13
N PRO A 270 -17.74 -16.10 -13.54
CA PRO A 270 -17.04 -15.15 -12.68
C PRO A 270 -16.82 -13.82 -13.40
N ALA A 271 -17.04 -12.71 -12.71
CA ALA A 271 -16.91 -11.37 -13.29
C ALA A 271 -15.43 -11.08 -13.60
N PRO A 272 -15.06 -10.85 -14.87
CA PRO A 272 -13.64 -10.77 -15.28
C PRO A 272 -12.95 -9.48 -14.82
N ASN A 273 -13.71 -8.43 -14.51
CA ASN A 273 -13.17 -7.12 -14.14
C ASN A 273 -13.06 -6.92 -12.61
N ILE A 274 -13.15 -8.01 -11.84
CA ILE A 274 -13.01 -7.96 -10.38
C ILE A 274 -11.63 -8.54 -10.07
N ALA A 275 -10.63 -7.66 -10.08
CA ALA A 275 -9.25 -8.03 -9.78
C ALA A 275 -9.07 -8.35 -8.28
N ARG A 276 -9.77 -7.64 -7.41
CA ARG A 276 -9.67 -7.78 -5.95
C ARG A 276 -11.04 -7.55 -5.29
N ILE A 277 -11.25 -8.17 -4.13
CA ILE A 277 -12.43 -7.93 -3.30
C ILE A 277 -12.06 -7.96 -1.82
N GLY A 278 -12.45 -6.90 -1.14
CA GLY A 278 -12.29 -6.79 0.30
C GLY A 278 -13.59 -6.97 1.05
N GLY A 279 -13.47 -6.80 2.35
CA GLY A 279 -14.60 -6.77 3.22
C GLY A 279 -14.22 -6.61 4.66
N THR A 280 -15.28 -6.61 5.45
CA THR A 280 -15.17 -6.49 6.88
C THR A 280 -16.00 -7.58 7.51
N SER A 281 -15.37 -8.37 8.36
CA SER A 281 -16.10 -9.22 9.30
C SER A 281 -16.44 -8.41 10.53
N TRP A 282 -17.73 -8.35 10.81
CA TRP A 282 -18.32 -7.61 11.91
C TRP A 282 -18.77 -8.54 13.02
N ASP A 283 -18.85 -7.98 14.22
CA ASP A 283 -19.44 -8.63 15.39
C ASP A 283 -18.77 -9.96 15.76
N VAL A 284 -17.44 -10.08 15.59
CA VAL A 284 -16.72 -11.31 15.96
C VAL A 284 -16.54 -11.36 17.47
N ASP A 285 -17.52 -11.91 18.18
CA ASP A 285 -17.58 -11.81 19.64
C ASP A 285 -17.59 -13.19 20.35
N GLY A 286 -17.84 -13.22 21.66
CA GLY A 286 -17.83 -14.50 22.38
C GLY A 286 -18.62 -14.52 23.66
N ARG A 287 -18.46 -15.61 24.40
CA ARG A 287 -18.99 -15.81 25.75
C ARG A 287 -17.94 -16.57 26.54
N PRO A 288 -18.12 -16.73 27.87
CA PRO A 288 -17.12 -17.38 28.70
C PRO A 288 -16.64 -18.76 28.24
N ASN A 289 -17.40 -19.51 27.43
CA ASN A 289 -16.98 -20.81 26.91
C ASN A 289 -17.11 -21.00 25.39
N GLU A 290 -17.53 -19.96 24.65
CA GLU A 290 -17.81 -20.07 23.20
C GLU A 290 -17.39 -18.77 22.50
N ARG A 291 -16.40 -18.83 21.62
CA ARG A 291 -15.88 -17.67 20.88
C ARG A 291 -16.16 -17.83 19.41
N GLU A 292 -16.74 -16.83 18.76
CA GLU A 292 -16.80 -16.80 17.30
C GLU A 292 -15.40 -16.65 16.74
N SER A 293 -15.21 -17.25 15.58
CA SER A 293 -13.97 -17.11 14.83
C SER A 293 -14.28 -17.19 13.34
N ILE A 294 -13.51 -16.44 12.57
CA ILE A 294 -13.60 -16.39 11.12
C ILE A 294 -12.23 -16.71 10.57
N ARG A 295 -12.15 -17.62 9.61
CA ARG A 295 -10.92 -17.97 8.92
C ARG A 295 -11.04 -17.59 7.44
N TYR A 296 -10.05 -16.87 6.96
CA TYR A 296 -9.85 -16.47 5.58
C TYR A 296 -8.86 -17.46 4.94
N TYR A 297 -9.20 -18.03 3.78
CA TYR A 297 -8.33 -18.97 3.07
C TYR A 297 -7.60 -18.24 1.95
N ASN A 298 -6.27 -18.19 2.01
CA ASN A 298 -5.41 -17.44 1.09
C ASN A 298 -5.88 -15.98 0.87
N PRO A 299 -6.10 -15.18 1.93
CA PRO A 299 -6.30 -13.74 1.75
C PRO A 299 -5.00 -13.08 1.27
N SER A 300 -5.12 -12.03 0.46
CA SER A 300 -4.00 -11.13 0.15
C SER A 300 -3.58 -10.35 1.39
N ALA A 301 -4.56 -9.84 2.14
CA ALA A 301 -4.31 -9.20 3.42
C ALA A 301 -5.44 -9.44 4.41
N TYR A 302 -5.13 -9.29 5.70
CA TYR A 302 -6.13 -9.25 6.76
C TYR A 302 -5.67 -8.31 7.85
N GLY A 303 -6.61 -7.80 8.63
CA GLY A 303 -6.24 -6.92 9.73
C GLY A 303 -7.32 -6.80 10.78
N VAL A 304 -6.94 -6.16 11.88
CA VAL A 304 -7.85 -5.75 12.96
C VAL A 304 -7.60 -4.29 13.25
N ASP A 305 -8.62 -3.56 13.72
CA ASP A 305 -8.40 -2.20 14.20
C ASP A 305 -7.43 -2.20 15.38
N ASN A 306 -6.62 -1.17 15.57
CA ASN A 306 -5.78 -1.04 16.76
C ASN A 306 -6.24 0.20 17.57
N PRO A 307 -6.87 0.03 18.75
CA PRO A 307 -7.02 -1.21 19.53
C PRO A 307 -8.09 -2.19 19.02
N THR A 308 -7.89 -3.48 19.29
CA THR A 308 -8.87 -4.55 19.00
C THR A 308 -9.33 -5.31 20.25
N THR A 309 -10.48 -5.98 20.16
CA THR A 309 -10.91 -7.08 21.04
C THR A 309 -10.73 -8.46 20.39
N LEU A 310 -10.13 -8.53 19.22
CA LEU A 310 -9.96 -9.75 18.45
C LEU A 310 -8.56 -10.34 18.64
N GLU A 311 -8.48 -11.66 18.72
CA GLU A 311 -7.24 -12.42 18.62
C GLU A 311 -7.00 -12.77 17.14
N THR A 312 -5.82 -12.48 16.60
CA THR A 312 -5.39 -12.94 15.27
C THR A 312 -4.91 -14.40 15.34
N ASP A 313 -5.35 -15.20 14.39
CA ASP A 313 -5.00 -16.61 14.20
C ASP A 313 -4.25 -16.76 12.87
N ILE A 314 -3.11 -17.45 12.89
CA ILE A 314 -2.34 -17.76 11.67
C ILE A 314 -2.56 -19.22 11.30
N TYR A 315 -2.82 -19.46 10.01
CA TYR A 315 -2.92 -20.79 9.43
C TYR A 315 -1.89 -20.93 8.29
N PRO A 316 -1.43 -22.15 7.96
CA PRO A 316 -0.51 -22.34 6.84
C PRO A 316 -1.08 -21.94 5.46
N ASP A 317 -2.40 -21.80 5.36
CA ASP A 317 -3.19 -21.52 4.16
C ASP A 317 -4.09 -20.27 4.37
N GLY A 318 -3.64 -19.32 5.18
CA GLY A 318 -4.30 -18.03 5.39
C GLY A 318 -4.34 -17.57 6.84
N ALA A 319 -5.35 -16.77 7.18
CA ALA A 319 -5.44 -16.11 8.47
C ALA A 319 -6.83 -16.26 9.08
N GLY A 320 -6.99 -15.78 10.30
CA GLY A 320 -8.29 -15.68 10.91
C GLY A 320 -8.30 -14.77 12.11
N VAL A 321 -9.50 -14.55 12.61
CA VAL A 321 -9.74 -13.78 13.83
C VAL A 321 -10.64 -14.57 14.76
N THR A 322 -10.50 -14.32 16.05
CA THR A 322 -11.30 -14.92 17.11
C THR A 322 -11.73 -13.85 18.09
N GLY A 323 -13.02 -13.81 18.41
CA GLY A 323 -13.54 -12.93 19.43
C GLY A 323 -13.07 -13.34 20.82
N ILE A 324 -12.95 -12.38 21.74
CA ILE A 324 -12.63 -12.67 23.14
C ILE A 324 -13.81 -13.31 23.90
N ARG A 325 -13.59 -13.63 25.18
CA ARG A 325 -14.61 -14.24 26.07
C ARG A 325 -15.63 -13.21 26.60
N LEU A 326 -16.14 -12.32 25.73
CA LEU A 326 -17.07 -11.26 26.06
C LEU A 326 -18.21 -11.17 25.04
N ASP A 327 -19.45 -11.09 25.53
CA ASP A 327 -20.68 -11.12 24.73
C ASP A 327 -21.13 -9.70 24.41
N PHE A 328 -21.31 -9.44 23.12
CA PHE A 328 -21.94 -8.26 22.54
C PHE A 328 -23.27 -8.71 21.94
N PRO A 329 -24.41 -8.35 22.57
CA PRO A 329 -25.69 -8.93 22.16
C PRO A 329 -26.15 -8.53 20.75
N GLY A 330 -26.14 -9.51 19.83
CA GLY A 330 -26.59 -9.31 18.45
C GLY A 330 -25.63 -8.44 17.66
N PHE A 331 -26.00 -8.11 16.42
CA PHE A 331 -25.12 -7.38 15.51
C PHE A 331 -24.59 -6.05 16.07
N ASN A 332 -23.28 -5.92 16.12
CA ASN A 332 -22.57 -4.75 16.64
C ASN A 332 -21.53 -4.22 15.64
N GLU A 333 -21.66 -2.93 15.29
CA GLU A 333 -20.78 -2.21 14.36
C GLU A 333 -19.60 -1.50 15.06
N SER A 334 -19.26 -1.90 16.30
CA SER A 334 -18.13 -1.32 17.01
C SER A 334 -16.80 -1.72 16.35
N THR A 335 -15.93 -0.76 16.08
CA THR A 335 -14.62 -0.95 15.43
C THR A 335 -13.73 -1.95 16.17
N ILE A 336 -13.77 -2.00 17.50
CA ILE A 336 -12.99 -2.99 18.27
C ILE A 336 -13.36 -4.47 18.00
N LEU A 337 -14.52 -4.75 17.37
CA LEU A 337 -14.99 -6.10 16.99
C LEU A 337 -14.83 -6.35 15.48
N ARG A 338 -14.19 -5.42 14.79
CA ARG A 338 -14.05 -5.40 13.35
C ARG A 338 -12.74 -6.05 12.95
N SER A 339 -12.80 -6.88 11.92
CA SER A 339 -11.62 -7.32 11.19
C SER A 339 -11.84 -7.17 9.71
N TYR A 340 -10.76 -6.99 8.98
CA TYR A 340 -10.78 -6.77 7.56
C TYR A 340 -10.06 -7.89 6.86
N PHE A 341 -10.43 -8.08 5.60
CA PHE A 341 -9.82 -9.04 4.72
C PHE A 341 -9.82 -8.48 3.30
N GLN A 342 -8.81 -8.88 2.54
CA GLN A 342 -8.68 -8.63 1.11
C GLN A 342 -8.36 -9.95 0.43
N PHE A 343 -8.99 -10.20 -0.72
CA PHE A 343 -8.68 -11.34 -1.57
C PHE A 343 -8.35 -10.85 -2.98
N SER A 344 -7.33 -11.46 -3.58
CA SER A 344 -7.10 -11.38 -5.02
C SER A 344 -8.11 -12.25 -5.76
N GLY A 345 -8.74 -11.68 -6.78
CA GLY A 345 -9.73 -12.27 -7.66
C GLY A 345 -11.18 -12.19 -7.18
N ASN A 346 -12.06 -12.80 -7.97
CA ASN A 346 -13.51 -12.79 -7.79
C ASN A 346 -14.07 -14.01 -7.04
N THR A 347 -13.19 -14.92 -6.61
CA THR A 347 -13.55 -16.20 -6.01
C THR A 347 -12.66 -16.48 -4.82
N PHE A 348 -13.26 -16.61 -3.65
CA PHE A 348 -12.52 -16.75 -2.39
C PHE A 348 -13.31 -17.60 -1.39
N SER A 349 -12.68 -18.00 -0.29
CA SER A 349 -13.31 -18.86 0.71
C SER A 349 -13.11 -18.38 2.13
N ILE A 350 -14.18 -18.44 2.92
CA ILE A 350 -14.20 -18.02 4.31
C ILE A 350 -14.90 -19.10 5.13
N LYS A 351 -14.33 -19.47 6.29
CA LYS A 351 -14.95 -20.39 7.24
C LYS A 351 -15.43 -19.64 8.47
N MET A 352 -16.74 -19.70 8.69
CA MET A 352 -17.39 -19.21 9.90
C MET A 352 -17.41 -20.33 10.93
N GLN A 353 -16.74 -20.12 12.06
CA GLN A 353 -16.46 -21.17 13.04
C GLN A 353 -16.65 -20.71 14.48
N ILE A 354 -16.66 -21.68 15.39
CA ILE A 354 -16.68 -21.44 16.83
C ILE A 354 -15.50 -22.14 17.49
N LYS A 355 -14.88 -21.50 18.47
CA LYS A 355 -13.99 -22.14 19.44
C LYS A 355 -14.77 -22.36 20.74
N ASN A 356 -15.23 -23.59 20.95
CA ASN A 356 -16.11 -23.95 22.06
C ASN A 356 -15.38 -24.85 23.07
N ASP A 357 -15.27 -24.41 24.31
CA ASP A 357 -14.52 -25.13 25.35
C ASP A 357 -15.35 -26.22 26.03
N VAL A 358 -16.67 -26.15 25.90
CA VAL A 358 -17.63 -27.03 26.56
C VAL A 358 -18.68 -27.49 25.56
N ASN A 359 -19.29 -28.64 25.82
CA ASN A 359 -20.25 -29.20 24.87
C ASN A 359 -21.58 -28.44 24.96
N LEU A 360 -21.74 -27.40 24.15
CA LEU A 360 -22.93 -26.56 24.09
C LEU A 360 -23.54 -26.57 22.68
N SER A 361 -24.87 -26.45 22.63
CA SER A 361 -25.59 -26.20 21.39
C SER A 361 -26.02 -24.73 21.33
N THR A 362 -25.38 -23.94 20.48
CA THR A 362 -25.55 -22.48 20.45
C THR A 362 -25.76 -22.01 19.00
N PRO A 363 -26.72 -21.11 18.75
CA PRO A 363 -26.77 -20.36 17.50
C PRO A 363 -25.84 -19.14 17.60
N ARG A 364 -25.08 -18.87 16.55
CA ARG A 364 -24.22 -17.68 16.40
C ARG A 364 -24.51 -16.99 15.06
N LEU A 365 -24.38 -15.67 15.05
CA LEU A 365 -24.68 -14.82 13.90
C LEU A 365 -23.37 -14.21 13.45
N PHE A 366 -22.94 -14.52 12.22
CA PHE A 366 -21.78 -13.90 11.62
C PHE A 366 -22.26 -12.81 10.68
N ALA A 367 -21.67 -11.63 10.77
CA ALA A 367 -21.99 -10.51 9.91
C ALA A 367 -20.78 -10.09 9.09
N MET A 368 -20.95 -9.86 7.79
CA MET A 368 -19.87 -9.46 6.90
C MET A 368 -20.35 -8.43 5.88
N SER A 369 -19.57 -7.38 5.63
CA SER A 369 -19.74 -6.49 4.46
C SER A 369 -18.64 -6.79 3.43
N PHE A 370 -18.93 -6.55 2.16
CA PHE A 370 -17.99 -6.76 1.06
C PHE A 370 -17.92 -5.49 0.22
N THR A 371 -16.69 -5.03 0.01
CA THR A 371 -16.34 -3.67 -0.41
C THR A 371 -14.88 -3.66 -0.79
N GLN A 372 -14.49 -2.83 -1.74
CA GLN A 372 -13.07 -2.66 -2.07
C GLN A 372 -12.38 -1.65 -1.14
N CYS A 373 -13.13 -0.75 -0.50
CA CYS A 373 -12.56 0.50 -0.01
C CYS A 373 -12.72 0.75 1.48
N ASP A 374 -13.40 -0.14 2.21
CA ASP A 374 -13.46 -0.01 3.68
C ASP A 374 -12.06 -0.15 4.29
N ILE A 375 -11.10 -0.75 3.56
CA ILE A 375 -9.69 -0.79 3.94
C ILE A 375 -9.07 0.61 4.11
N PHE A 376 -9.64 1.65 3.48
CA PHE A 376 -9.20 3.05 3.65
C PHE A 376 -9.89 3.81 4.79
N ASP A 377 -11.01 3.30 5.34
CA ASP A 377 -11.64 3.86 6.56
C ASP A 377 -10.94 3.36 7.84
N TYR A 378 -9.79 2.70 7.67
CA TYR A 378 -8.99 2.20 8.76
C TYR A 378 -8.41 3.32 9.60
N LYS A 379 -8.47 3.13 10.92
CA LYS A 379 -7.75 3.97 11.88
C LYS A 379 -6.66 3.11 12.48
N ALA A 380 -5.42 3.36 12.03
CA ALA A 380 -4.21 2.66 12.49
C ALA A 380 -4.31 1.12 12.38
N PRO A 381 -4.38 0.55 11.17
CA PRO A 381 -4.27 -0.90 11.01
C PRO A 381 -2.94 -1.43 11.54
N SER A 382 -3.00 -2.59 12.18
CA SER A 382 -2.03 -3.66 11.89
C SER A 382 -2.69 -4.48 10.78
N LEU A 383 -2.59 -3.97 9.55
CA LEU A 383 -2.97 -4.70 8.35
C LEU A 383 -1.75 -5.55 8.03
N VAL A 384 -1.98 -6.83 7.83
CA VAL A 384 -0.93 -7.77 7.49
C VAL A 384 -1.15 -8.15 6.05
N VAL A 385 -0.19 -7.81 5.20
CA VAL A 385 -0.09 -8.35 3.84
C VAL A 385 0.50 -9.75 3.95
N LEU A 386 -0.12 -10.72 3.27
CA LEU A 386 0.28 -12.12 3.30
C LEU A 386 0.58 -12.67 1.91
N ASN A 387 -0.02 -12.07 0.89
CA ASN A 387 0.25 -12.36 -0.51
C ASN A 387 -0.01 -11.04 -1.27
N GLY A 388 1.06 -10.45 -1.77
CA GLY A 388 1.08 -9.20 -2.54
C GLY A 388 0.78 -9.41 -4.03
N ASP A 389 1.07 -8.37 -4.81
CA ASP A 389 1.28 -8.52 -6.26
C ASP A 389 2.76 -8.89 -6.51
N ASP A 390 3.01 -9.53 -7.65
CA ASP A 390 4.32 -10.00 -8.15
C ASP A 390 4.30 -9.73 -9.68
N PRO A 391 4.54 -8.48 -10.13
CA PRO A 391 4.40 -8.04 -11.52
C PRO A 391 5.39 -8.70 -12.48
N ASP A 392 6.64 -8.88 -12.05
CA ASP A 392 7.74 -9.41 -12.87
C ASP A 392 7.80 -10.95 -12.87
N GLY A 393 7.15 -11.61 -11.91
CA GLY A 393 7.03 -13.05 -11.80
C GLY A 393 8.30 -13.74 -11.27
N ASP A 394 9.12 -13.03 -10.50
CA ASP A 394 10.37 -13.54 -9.93
C ASP A 394 10.11 -14.49 -8.72
N GLY A 395 8.95 -14.32 -8.07
CA GLY A 395 8.44 -15.12 -6.96
C GLY A 395 8.60 -14.48 -5.58
N LEU A 396 9.04 -13.24 -5.50
CA LEU A 396 8.88 -12.32 -4.39
C LEU A 396 7.62 -11.46 -4.63
N ASP A 397 6.95 -11.08 -3.56
CA ASP A 397 5.84 -10.13 -3.66
C ASP A 397 6.44 -8.74 -3.41
N ASN A 398 5.96 -7.68 -4.07
CA ASN A 398 6.59 -6.36 -4.04
C ASN A 398 6.97 -5.85 -2.65
N GLN A 399 6.12 -6.08 -1.62
CA GLN A 399 6.45 -5.64 -0.27
C GLN A 399 7.65 -6.35 0.38
N LEU A 400 8.28 -7.29 -0.32
CA LEU A 400 9.42 -8.09 0.12
C LEU A 400 10.59 -7.97 -0.88
N ASP A 401 10.51 -7.02 -1.81
CA ASP A 401 11.33 -6.95 -3.01
C ASP A 401 11.77 -5.51 -3.26
N ILE A 402 13.07 -5.25 -3.14
CA ILE A 402 13.64 -3.91 -3.28
C ILE A 402 13.81 -3.45 -4.74
N ASP A 403 13.47 -4.28 -5.74
CA ASP A 403 13.51 -3.98 -7.19
C ASP A 403 12.31 -4.67 -7.88
N ALA A 404 11.11 -4.17 -7.58
CA ALA A 404 9.84 -4.87 -7.77
C ALA A 404 9.39 -5.07 -9.23
N ASP A 405 10.08 -4.48 -10.19
CA ASP A 405 9.91 -4.74 -11.62
C ASP A 405 11.18 -5.26 -12.31
N ASN A 406 12.23 -5.52 -11.52
CA ASN A 406 13.48 -6.17 -11.90
C ASN A 406 14.22 -5.44 -13.01
N ASP A 407 14.18 -4.12 -12.97
CA ASP A 407 14.85 -3.24 -13.91
C ASP A 407 16.27 -2.86 -13.44
N GLY A 408 16.60 -3.11 -12.18
CA GLY A 408 17.89 -2.87 -11.55
C GLY A 408 18.05 -1.51 -10.88
N ILE A 409 17.00 -0.70 -10.81
CA ILE A 409 16.94 0.54 -10.05
C ILE A 409 16.11 0.27 -8.79
N PRO A 410 16.68 0.34 -7.57
CA PRO A 410 15.92 -0.02 -6.38
C PRO A 410 14.71 0.88 -6.13
N ASP A 411 13.62 0.29 -5.63
CA ASP A 411 12.34 0.94 -5.37
C ASP A 411 12.47 2.21 -4.51
N ASN A 412 13.36 2.21 -3.51
CA ASN A 412 13.62 3.41 -2.68
C ASN A 412 14.11 4.62 -3.52
N VAL A 413 14.88 4.36 -4.57
CA VAL A 413 15.41 5.34 -5.51
C VAL A 413 14.30 5.85 -6.43
N GLU A 414 13.44 4.95 -6.90
CA GLU A 414 12.36 5.26 -7.84
C GLU A 414 11.11 5.84 -7.19
N ALA A 415 10.87 5.52 -5.93
CA ALA A 415 9.78 6.11 -5.17
C ALA A 415 9.99 7.61 -4.91
N GLN A 416 11.18 8.16 -5.20
CA GLN A 416 11.58 9.52 -4.85
C GLN A 416 12.04 10.34 -6.07
N PRO A 417 11.90 11.68 -6.04
CA PRO A 417 12.52 12.54 -7.05
C PRO A 417 14.05 12.50 -6.97
N THR A 418 14.72 12.43 -8.13
CA THR A 418 16.19 12.50 -8.23
C THR A 418 16.76 13.70 -7.49
N VAL A 419 16.22 14.89 -7.74
CA VAL A 419 16.62 16.11 -7.04
C VAL A 419 15.85 16.22 -5.72
N GLY A 420 16.57 15.96 -4.63
CA GLY A 420 16.00 16.03 -3.28
C GLY A 420 15.80 14.67 -2.63
N TYR A 421 16.21 13.59 -3.32
CA TYR A 421 16.36 12.24 -2.78
C TYR A 421 16.87 12.25 -1.34
N LEU A 422 16.13 11.55 -0.48
CA LEU A 422 16.46 11.35 0.92
C LEU A 422 16.88 9.89 1.09
N MET A 423 18.12 9.67 1.49
CA MET A 423 18.62 8.32 1.77
C MET A 423 18.04 7.75 3.08
N PRO A 424 17.91 6.41 3.20
CA PRO A 424 17.61 5.75 4.46
C PRO A 424 18.74 5.98 5.47
N ASN A 425 18.43 5.86 6.77
CA ASN A 425 19.41 6.14 7.82
C ASN A 425 19.71 4.94 8.74
N GLY A 426 19.02 3.82 8.55
CA GLY A 426 19.20 2.57 9.31
C GLY A 426 18.80 2.70 10.77
N VAL A 427 17.88 3.62 11.09
CA VAL A 427 17.31 3.79 12.43
C VAL A 427 15.81 3.56 12.36
N TYR A 428 15.40 2.37 12.77
CA TYR A 428 14.04 1.89 12.64
C TYR A 428 13.18 2.13 13.89
N ASP A 429 11.87 2.34 13.68
CA ASP A 429 10.92 2.39 14.79
C ASP A 429 10.66 0.96 15.32
N PRO A 430 10.94 0.68 16.60
CA PRO A 430 10.86 -0.67 17.16
C PRO A 430 9.43 -1.24 17.29
N VAL A 431 8.41 -0.48 16.86
CA VAL A 431 7.01 -0.89 16.84
C VAL A 431 6.51 -1.06 15.41
N THR A 432 6.98 -0.25 14.47
CA THR A 432 6.43 -0.20 13.11
C THR A 432 7.39 -0.66 12.02
N GLY A 433 8.67 -0.90 12.34
CA GLY A 433 9.73 -1.31 11.41
C GLY A 433 10.26 -0.19 10.49
N LEU A 434 9.42 0.81 10.20
CA LEU A 434 9.78 1.97 9.38
C LEU A 434 11.13 2.63 9.74
N ASP A 435 11.96 2.87 8.72
CA ASP A 435 13.12 3.76 8.83
C ASP A 435 12.69 5.17 9.25
N SER A 436 13.44 5.80 10.18
CA SER A 436 13.13 7.13 10.69
C SER A 436 13.24 8.27 9.66
N ALA A 437 13.74 8.00 8.45
CA ALA A 437 13.67 8.87 7.29
C ALA A 437 12.25 8.91 6.69
N TYR A 438 11.51 7.80 6.80
CA TYR A 438 10.25 7.53 6.10
C TYR A 438 9.11 7.19 7.07
N LEU A 439 9.02 7.88 8.21
CA LEU A 439 8.01 7.62 9.27
C LEU A 439 6.53 7.67 8.82
N SER A 440 6.23 8.04 7.58
CA SER A 440 4.88 8.07 7.02
C SER A 440 4.77 7.30 5.71
N GLY A 441 5.80 6.54 5.33
CA GLY A 441 5.99 6.04 3.98
C GLY A 441 6.40 7.14 3.00
N ILE A 442 6.85 6.71 1.84
CA ILE A 442 7.05 7.49 0.62
C ILE A 442 5.78 7.35 -0.20
N ASP A 443 5.33 8.45 -0.82
CA ASP A 443 4.33 8.39 -1.89
C ASP A 443 5.14 8.24 -3.19
N PRO A 444 5.11 7.07 -3.87
CA PRO A 444 5.93 6.83 -5.05
C PRO A 444 5.70 7.85 -6.16
N VAL A 445 6.76 8.18 -6.91
CA VAL A 445 6.66 9.07 -8.07
C VAL A 445 6.01 8.32 -9.24
N ASP A 446 5.28 9.06 -10.06
CA ASP A 446 4.66 8.63 -11.31
C ASP A 446 5.05 9.72 -12.32
N THR A 447 6.10 9.45 -13.09
CA THR A 447 6.80 10.44 -13.91
C THR A 447 5.97 10.85 -15.12
N ASP A 448 5.29 9.91 -15.76
CA ASP A 448 4.52 10.15 -16.98
C ASP A 448 3.01 10.43 -16.73
N GLY A 449 2.52 10.13 -15.52
CA GLY A 449 1.16 10.37 -15.07
C GLY A 449 0.15 9.30 -15.53
N ASP A 450 0.58 8.09 -15.82
CA ASP A 450 -0.30 6.99 -16.26
C ASP A 450 -0.96 6.21 -15.10
N ASN A 451 -0.61 6.54 -13.85
CA ASN A 451 -1.01 5.94 -12.57
C ASN A 451 -0.30 4.62 -12.21
N ILE A 452 0.73 4.24 -12.96
CA ILE A 452 1.71 3.23 -12.56
C ILE A 452 2.89 4.00 -11.96
N PRO A 453 3.20 3.82 -10.67
CA PRO A 453 4.40 4.40 -10.10
C PRO A 453 5.66 3.85 -10.76
N ASP A 454 6.69 4.70 -10.79
CA ASP A 454 7.96 4.40 -11.45
C ASP A 454 8.60 3.11 -10.91
N ASN A 455 8.51 2.84 -9.60
CA ASN A 455 9.05 1.61 -8.98
C ASN A 455 8.40 0.28 -9.42
N ILE A 456 7.35 0.35 -10.24
CA ILE A 456 6.73 -0.82 -10.87
C ILE A 456 6.42 -0.60 -12.35
N ASP A 457 6.94 0.48 -12.94
CA ASP A 457 6.75 0.82 -14.34
C ASP A 457 8.01 0.47 -15.14
N LEU A 458 7.85 -0.32 -16.19
CA LEU A 458 8.98 -0.80 -17.00
C LEU A 458 9.54 0.26 -17.96
N ASP A 459 8.94 1.46 -18.02
CA ASP A 459 9.21 2.59 -18.94
C ASP A 459 8.63 3.86 -18.29
N SER A 460 9.24 4.30 -17.17
CA SER A 460 8.72 5.31 -16.23
C SER A 460 8.37 6.66 -16.88
N ASP A 461 9.03 7.05 -17.97
CA ASP A 461 8.75 8.29 -18.71
C ASP A 461 7.99 8.07 -20.03
N ASN A 462 7.70 6.82 -20.37
CA ASN A 462 7.00 6.35 -21.57
C ASN A 462 7.60 6.89 -22.88
N ASP A 463 8.94 7.03 -22.94
CA ASP A 463 9.70 7.41 -24.13
C ASP A 463 9.80 6.26 -25.15
N GLY A 464 9.60 5.01 -24.69
CA GLY A 464 9.66 3.79 -25.48
C GLY A 464 10.97 3.01 -25.34
N THR A 465 11.86 3.47 -24.47
CA THR A 465 13.04 2.77 -23.99
C THR A 465 12.73 2.26 -22.57
N PRO A 466 12.89 0.95 -22.29
CA PRO A 466 12.60 0.44 -20.96
C PRO A 466 13.68 0.81 -19.95
N ASP A 467 13.31 1.02 -18.69
CA ASP A 467 14.17 1.52 -17.61
C ASP A 467 15.40 0.62 -17.36
N ILE A 468 15.26 -0.71 -17.48
CA ILE A 468 16.37 -1.68 -17.48
C ILE A 468 17.45 -1.42 -18.56
N VAL A 469 17.14 -0.63 -19.59
CA VAL A 469 18.08 -0.20 -20.63
C VAL A 469 18.79 1.10 -20.25
N GLU A 470 18.15 1.90 -19.40
CA GLU A 470 18.56 3.21 -18.92
C GLU A 470 19.17 3.19 -17.51
N ASN A 471 19.08 2.10 -16.75
CA ASN A 471 19.71 1.93 -15.43
C ASN A 471 21.24 2.10 -15.39
N GLY A 472 21.92 2.19 -16.54
CA GLY A 472 23.38 2.34 -16.64
C GLY A 472 24.19 1.06 -16.36
N MET A 473 23.54 -0.08 -16.17
CA MET A 473 24.09 -1.36 -15.71
C MET A 473 23.86 -2.49 -16.74
N ALA A 474 23.45 -3.68 -16.29
CA ALA A 474 23.09 -4.79 -17.15
C ALA A 474 21.66 -4.62 -17.69
N ASN A 475 21.38 -5.16 -18.88
CA ASN A 475 20.04 -5.11 -19.48
C ASN A 475 19.40 -6.52 -19.48
N VAL A 476 19.65 -7.30 -18.42
CA VAL A 476 19.21 -8.69 -18.33
C VAL A 476 19.13 -9.15 -16.87
N VAL A 477 17.97 -9.68 -16.50
CA VAL A 477 17.70 -10.36 -15.24
C VAL A 477 18.15 -11.83 -15.31
N SER A 478 18.79 -12.35 -14.26
CA SER A 478 19.22 -13.76 -14.16
C SER A 478 18.35 -14.63 -13.26
N LEU A 479 17.52 -14.02 -12.42
CA LEU A 479 16.78 -14.62 -11.30
C LEU A 479 17.73 -15.31 -10.31
N ILE A 480 18.92 -14.75 -10.15
CA ILE A 480 19.89 -15.19 -9.14
C ILE A 480 20.08 -14.00 -8.23
N ASP A 481 19.73 -14.22 -6.97
CA ASP A 481 19.89 -13.29 -5.87
C ASP A 481 20.62 -14.07 -4.76
N SER A 482 21.81 -13.60 -4.39
CA SER A 482 22.78 -14.32 -3.55
C SER A 482 22.56 -14.11 -2.04
N ASP A 483 22.05 -12.96 -1.64
CA ASP A 483 21.73 -12.51 -0.27
C ASP A 483 20.24 -12.58 0.04
N SER A 484 19.38 -12.69 -0.96
CA SER A 484 17.93 -12.77 -0.85
C SER A 484 17.29 -11.46 -0.37
N ASP A 485 17.73 -10.33 -0.94
CA ASP A 485 17.18 -9.00 -0.64
C ASP A 485 16.23 -8.46 -1.72
N GLY A 486 16.06 -9.17 -2.84
CA GLY A 486 15.17 -8.78 -3.94
C GLY A 486 15.91 -8.37 -5.22
N LEU A 487 17.15 -7.89 -5.11
CA LEU A 487 17.90 -7.39 -6.26
C LEU A 487 18.67 -8.50 -7.00
N ASP A 488 18.59 -8.53 -8.34
CA ASP A 488 19.33 -9.54 -9.13
C ASP A 488 20.86 -9.31 -9.11
N ASP A 489 21.63 -10.39 -8.96
CA ASP A 489 23.11 -10.47 -9.00
C ASP A 489 23.75 -9.72 -10.21
N ASN A 490 23.00 -9.43 -11.28
CA ASN A 490 23.52 -8.68 -12.44
C ASN A 490 23.50 -7.16 -12.27
N PHE A 491 22.64 -6.63 -11.39
CA PHE A 491 22.51 -5.20 -11.10
C PHE A 491 23.40 -4.80 -9.93
N GLU A 492 23.58 -5.74 -9.02
CA GLU A 492 24.59 -5.77 -7.97
C GLU A 492 26.01 -5.41 -8.43
N GLY A 493 26.71 -4.61 -7.63
CA GLY A 493 28.06 -4.19 -7.94
C GLY A 493 29.13 -5.17 -7.51
N ALA A 494 30.00 -4.72 -6.61
CA ALA A 494 31.20 -5.50 -6.27
C ALA A 494 30.92 -6.58 -5.22
N ASN A 495 29.81 -6.47 -4.49
CA ASN A 495 29.53 -7.26 -3.31
C ASN A 495 28.09 -7.83 -3.29
N LEU A 496 27.89 -8.92 -4.04
CA LEU A 496 26.68 -9.78 -4.08
C LEU A 496 26.21 -10.41 -2.74
N LEU A 497 26.74 -9.93 -1.62
CA LEU A 497 26.51 -10.44 -0.27
C LEU A 497 26.70 -9.25 0.66
N ASP A 498 26.00 -8.15 0.40
CA ASP A 498 25.87 -7.12 1.40
C ASP A 498 24.75 -7.51 2.37
N SER A 499 24.17 -6.56 3.07
CA SER A 499 23.21 -6.87 4.12
C SER A 499 22.18 -5.79 4.12
N SER A 500 20.98 -6.11 3.64
CA SER A 500 19.78 -5.25 3.61
C SER A 500 20.14 -3.79 3.33
N ASP A 501 20.79 -3.55 2.18
CA ASP A 501 21.03 -2.22 1.66
C ASP A 501 19.98 -1.91 0.59
N VAL A 502 18.89 -1.26 0.99
CA VAL A 502 17.71 -1.01 0.14
C VAL A 502 17.97 -0.11 -1.07
N ASN A 503 19.18 0.46 -1.20
CA ASN A 503 19.59 1.20 -2.40
C ASN A 503 20.77 0.59 -3.11
N ASP A 504 21.32 -0.50 -2.57
CA ASP A 504 22.62 -1.03 -2.94
C ASP A 504 23.63 0.14 -3.11
N GLU A 505 24.27 0.29 -4.27
CA GLU A 505 25.26 1.32 -4.50
C GLU A 505 24.69 2.66 -5.04
N ILE A 506 23.36 2.79 -5.10
CA ILE A 506 22.63 3.97 -5.58
C ILE A 506 22.23 4.91 -4.41
N ASP A 507 23.13 5.09 -3.45
CA ASP A 507 23.03 6.05 -2.32
C ASP A 507 22.69 7.52 -2.70
N ASN A 508 22.90 7.90 -3.95
CA ASN A 508 22.63 9.24 -4.47
C ASN A 508 22.40 9.18 -5.99
N PRO A 509 21.14 9.17 -6.47
CA PRO A 509 20.83 8.99 -7.89
C PRO A 509 21.48 10.07 -8.77
N SER A 510 21.58 11.32 -8.31
CA SER A 510 22.23 12.40 -9.07
C SER A 510 23.76 12.23 -9.25
N ALA A 511 24.38 11.25 -8.59
CA ALA A 511 25.82 11.01 -8.62
C ALA A 511 26.17 9.51 -8.60
N SER A 512 25.30 8.65 -9.12
CA SER A 512 25.44 7.20 -9.15
C SER A 512 25.87 6.69 -10.54
N ILE A 513 25.58 5.41 -10.81
CA ILE A 513 25.73 4.77 -12.12
C ILE A 513 24.64 5.18 -13.11
N LEU A 514 23.50 5.68 -12.61
CA LEU A 514 22.36 6.10 -13.42
C LEU A 514 22.79 7.25 -14.38
N PRO A 515 22.49 7.13 -15.68
CA PRO A 515 22.91 8.07 -16.69
C PRO A 515 22.02 9.33 -16.75
N ASP A 516 22.65 10.40 -17.24
CA ASP A 516 22.07 11.70 -17.60
C ASP A 516 22.76 12.09 -18.92
N THR A 517 22.28 11.49 -20.01
CA THR A 517 22.89 11.55 -21.35
C THR A 517 22.91 12.96 -21.90
N ASP A 518 21.85 13.69 -21.59
CA ASP A 518 21.54 15.02 -22.06
C ASP A 518 22.21 16.11 -21.18
N GLY A 519 22.41 15.83 -19.89
CA GLY A 519 23.14 16.67 -18.93
C GLY A 519 22.32 17.79 -18.32
N ASP A 520 20.99 17.73 -18.37
CA ASP A 520 20.09 18.79 -17.96
C ASP A 520 19.46 18.61 -16.56
N LEU A 521 19.79 17.55 -15.82
CA LEU A 521 19.42 17.40 -14.41
C LEU A 521 19.71 18.67 -13.57
N PRO A 522 20.86 19.37 -13.73
CA PRO A 522 21.11 20.64 -13.02
C PRO A 522 20.32 21.85 -13.56
N LEU A 523 19.69 21.70 -14.73
CA LEU A 523 18.89 22.70 -15.44
C LEU A 523 17.38 22.48 -15.25
N GLY A 524 16.98 21.36 -14.67
CA GLY A 524 15.62 21.03 -14.28
C GLY A 524 14.95 19.90 -15.06
N GLY A 525 15.70 19.12 -15.86
CA GLY A 525 15.26 17.79 -16.29
C GLY A 525 15.66 16.73 -15.27
N ASP A 526 15.81 15.47 -15.71
CA ASP A 526 15.96 14.29 -14.84
C ASP A 526 17.04 13.32 -15.33
N LEU A 527 17.15 12.13 -14.73
CA LEU A 527 17.97 11.01 -15.23
C LEU A 527 17.26 10.33 -16.41
N ASP A 528 18.00 9.58 -17.24
CA ASP A 528 17.50 9.05 -18.51
C ASP A 528 16.18 8.26 -18.34
N TYR A 529 16.06 7.35 -17.36
CA TYR A 529 14.82 6.58 -17.11
C TYR A 529 13.59 7.44 -16.72
N ARG A 530 13.78 8.74 -16.43
CA ARG A 530 12.72 9.71 -16.11
C ARG A 530 12.69 10.88 -17.09
N ASP A 531 13.50 10.86 -18.13
CA ASP A 531 13.67 11.95 -19.06
C ASP A 531 13.32 11.54 -20.48
N ALA A 532 12.07 11.83 -20.86
CA ALA A 532 11.52 11.49 -22.17
C ALA A 532 12.29 12.10 -23.37
N ILE A 533 13.35 12.88 -23.13
CA ILE A 533 14.29 13.40 -24.12
C ILE A 533 15.76 13.21 -23.67
N ASP A 534 16.29 11.99 -23.75
CA ASP A 534 17.73 11.69 -23.53
C ASP A 534 18.73 12.37 -24.49
N VAL A 535 18.26 13.15 -25.46
CA VAL A 535 19.10 13.78 -26.46
C VAL A 535 19.05 15.28 -26.30
N TYR A 536 20.13 15.85 -25.75
CA TYR A 536 20.34 17.29 -25.71
C TYR A 536 20.16 17.95 -27.08
N ILE A 537 19.00 18.59 -27.27
CA ILE A 537 18.71 19.36 -28.48
C ILE A 537 19.10 20.82 -28.21
N GLU A 538 20.28 21.25 -28.66
CA GLU A 538 20.74 22.66 -28.64
C GLU A 538 19.74 23.67 -29.28
N SER A 539 18.66 23.20 -29.92
CA SER A 539 17.59 24.03 -30.48
C SER A 539 16.23 23.34 -30.45
N ALA A 540 15.34 23.78 -29.55
CA ALA A 540 13.92 23.44 -29.60
C ALA A 540 13.25 24.01 -30.87
N THR A 541 12.32 23.25 -31.44
CA THR A 541 11.35 23.78 -32.39
C THR A 541 10.34 24.63 -31.62
N VAL A 542 10.33 25.93 -31.89
CA VAL A 542 9.27 26.85 -31.40
C VAL A 542 7.91 26.32 -31.86
N ASP A 543 7.05 25.93 -30.92
CA ASP A 543 5.62 25.71 -31.17
C ASP A 543 4.91 27.07 -31.12
N PHE A 544 4.08 27.36 -32.13
CA PHE A 544 3.40 28.63 -32.29
C PHE A 544 1.94 28.52 -31.83
N ASP A 545 1.71 28.43 -30.52
CA ASP A 545 0.38 28.29 -29.93
C ASP A 545 -0.25 29.65 -29.53
N GLY A 546 0.56 30.72 -29.51
CA GLY A 546 0.14 32.08 -29.19
C GLY A 546 -0.02 32.41 -27.70
N ILE A 547 0.42 31.54 -26.79
CA ILE A 547 0.30 31.76 -25.33
C ILE A 547 1.60 32.34 -24.73
N ASP A 548 2.77 31.96 -25.24
CA ASP A 548 4.08 32.40 -24.70
C ASP A 548 5.18 32.70 -25.72
N ASP A 549 4.82 32.91 -27.00
CA ASP A 549 5.70 33.25 -28.13
C ASP A 549 6.50 34.58 -27.98
N HIS A 550 7.45 34.68 -27.05
CA HIS A 550 8.32 35.84 -26.89
C HIS A 550 9.78 35.46 -26.68
N ILE A 551 10.66 36.09 -27.47
CA ILE A 551 12.11 36.01 -27.32
C ILE A 551 12.60 37.37 -26.80
N ALA A 552 13.36 37.37 -25.71
CA ALA A 552 13.98 38.56 -25.14
C ALA A 552 15.36 38.82 -25.78
N GLU A 553 15.37 39.32 -27.01
CA GLU A 553 16.60 39.72 -27.72
C GLU A 553 16.65 41.23 -28.02
N ASP A 554 17.84 41.73 -28.34
CA ASP A 554 18.04 43.08 -28.84
C ASP A 554 17.20 43.32 -30.11
N ALA A 555 16.52 44.46 -30.17
CA ALA A 555 15.65 44.78 -31.30
C ALA A 555 16.43 44.75 -32.63
N PHE A 556 15.98 43.91 -33.57
CA PHE A 556 16.55 43.81 -34.92
C PHE A 556 16.50 45.15 -35.67
N MET A 557 15.53 46.02 -35.33
CA MET A 557 15.44 47.41 -35.77
C MET A 557 15.04 48.32 -34.62
N SER A 558 15.76 49.44 -34.45
CA SER A 558 15.53 50.42 -33.39
C SER A 558 15.32 51.84 -33.93
N GLY A 559 14.83 52.75 -33.07
CA GLY A 559 14.79 54.19 -33.34
C GLY A 559 13.41 54.82 -33.34
N TRP A 560 12.39 54.11 -32.83
CA TRP A 560 11.03 54.62 -32.75
C TRP A 560 10.70 55.05 -31.31
N PRO A 561 10.01 56.17 -31.12
CA PRO A 561 9.81 56.71 -29.77
C PRO A 561 8.63 56.08 -29.02
N SER A 562 7.71 55.35 -29.68
CA SER A 562 6.43 54.96 -29.07
C SER A 562 5.65 53.81 -29.76
N SER A 563 6.24 53.02 -30.67
CA SER A 563 5.49 51.98 -31.40
C SER A 563 6.31 50.71 -31.54
N THR A 564 5.84 49.62 -30.94
CA THR A 564 6.42 48.29 -31.12
C THR A 564 5.56 47.44 -32.06
N LEU A 565 6.21 46.69 -32.95
CA LEU A 565 5.56 45.70 -33.81
C LEU A 565 6.45 44.46 -33.93
N MET A 566 5.84 43.29 -33.78
CA MET A 566 6.50 41.99 -33.91
C MET A 566 5.82 41.16 -35.00
N ALA A 567 6.61 40.45 -35.79
CA ALA A 567 6.13 39.52 -36.81
C ALA A 567 7.14 38.40 -37.05
N TRP A 568 6.67 37.31 -37.62
CA TRP A 568 7.50 36.23 -38.15
C TRP A 568 7.43 36.23 -39.67
N VAL A 569 8.58 36.17 -40.32
CA VAL A 569 8.69 36.24 -41.78
C VAL A 569 9.53 35.09 -42.31
N LYS A 570 8.99 34.38 -43.30
CA LYS A 570 9.71 33.43 -44.14
C LYS A 570 9.64 33.88 -45.58
N LEU A 571 10.79 33.89 -46.26
CA LEU A 571 10.85 34.18 -47.69
C LEU A 571 10.85 32.88 -48.48
N ASP A 572 9.82 32.66 -49.29
CA ASP A 572 9.75 31.50 -50.18
C ASP A 572 10.92 31.50 -51.18
N PRO A 573 11.36 30.32 -51.67
CA PRO A 573 12.43 30.21 -52.66
C PRO A 573 12.23 31.02 -53.96
N THR A 574 11.00 31.45 -54.24
CA THR A 574 10.62 32.23 -55.42
C THR A 574 10.50 33.74 -55.18
N PHE A 575 10.78 34.19 -53.95
CA PHE A 575 10.67 35.59 -53.55
C PHE A 575 11.59 36.49 -54.40
N SER A 576 10.97 37.43 -55.12
CA SER A 576 11.67 38.26 -56.12
C SER A 576 11.08 39.68 -56.28
N ALA A 577 10.03 40.01 -55.54
CA ALA A 577 9.38 41.31 -55.52
C ALA A 577 9.19 41.75 -54.07
N ASP A 578 9.02 43.06 -53.84
CA ASP A 578 8.82 43.60 -52.50
C ASP A 578 7.63 42.91 -51.81
N GLY A 579 7.85 42.43 -50.59
CA GLY A 579 6.86 41.71 -49.79
C GLY A 579 6.46 42.50 -48.55
N ASP A 580 5.18 42.76 -48.38
CA ASP A 580 4.66 43.42 -47.18
C ASP A 580 4.63 42.45 -46.00
N VAL A 581 5.20 42.89 -44.87
CA VAL A 581 5.19 42.12 -43.62
C VAL A 581 4.04 42.61 -42.75
N ALA A 582 4.06 43.89 -42.38
CA ALA A 582 3.04 44.49 -41.53
C ALA A 582 3.02 46.02 -41.70
N GLY A 583 1.87 46.65 -41.47
CA GLY A 583 1.77 48.10 -41.50
C GLY A 583 0.38 48.60 -41.18
N GLN A 584 0.30 49.82 -40.63
CA GLN A 584 -0.96 50.51 -40.39
C GLN A 584 -0.79 52.01 -40.65
N GLY A 585 -1.65 52.57 -41.50
CA GLY A 585 -1.71 54.00 -41.76
C GLY A 585 -0.40 54.55 -42.35
N MET A 586 0.34 55.30 -41.54
CA MET A 586 1.56 56.00 -41.95
C MET A 586 2.85 55.19 -41.68
N MET A 587 2.76 53.92 -41.30
CA MET A 587 3.88 53.02 -41.01
C MET A 587 3.82 51.76 -41.90
N ARG A 588 4.98 51.33 -42.42
CA ARG A 588 5.11 50.11 -43.22
C ARG A 588 6.43 49.39 -42.93
N MET A 589 6.34 48.08 -42.73
CA MET A 589 7.44 47.12 -42.72
C MET A 589 7.31 46.19 -43.94
N TYR A 590 8.39 46.05 -44.71
CA TYR A 590 8.41 45.25 -45.92
C TYR A 590 9.82 44.71 -46.19
N VAL A 591 9.92 43.63 -46.95
CA VAL A 591 11.19 43.09 -47.46
C VAL A 591 11.40 43.57 -48.88
N ASP A 592 12.58 44.14 -49.16
CA ASP A 592 13.01 44.55 -50.49
C ASP A 592 13.23 43.32 -51.38
N GLY A 593 12.50 43.22 -52.49
CA GLY A 593 12.54 42.07 -53.39
C GLY A 593 13.90 41.85 -54.06
N SER A 594 14.72 42.89 -54.18
CA SER A 594 16.01 42.84 -54.86
C SER A 594 17.16 42.53 -53.91
N SER A 595 17.14 43.09 -52.70
CA SER A 595 18.21 42.89 -51.72
C SER A 595 17.87 41.90 -50.61
N ARG A 596 16.60 41.46 -50.51
CA ARG A 596 16.06 40.67 -49.38
C ARG A 596 16.31 41.32 -48.02
N VAL A 597 16.51 42.63 -48.00
CA VAL A 597 16.74 43.40 -46.78
C VAL A 597 15.39 43.81 -46.25
N LEU A 598 15.16 43.58 -44.96
CA LEU A 598 13.97 44.06 -44.28
C LEU A 598 14.08 45.57 -44.06
N ARG A 599 13.04 46.30 -44.42
CA ARG A 599 12.98 47.75 -44.36
C ARG A 599 11.73 48.18 -43.59
N SER A 600 11.87 49.27 -42.85
CA SER A 600 10.75 49.96 -42.25
C SER A 600 10.79 51.44 -42.58
N TYR A 601 9.63 52.09 -42.62
CA TYR A 601 9.55 53.55 -42.59
C TYR A 601 8.24 54.01 -41.94
N TYR A 602 8.26 55.25 -41.44
CA TYR A 602 7.03 55.99 -41.20
C TYR A 602 7.02 57.36 -41.86
N VAL A 603 5.82 57.81 -42.18
CA VAL A 603 5.53 59.13 -42.73
C VAL A 603 5.07 60.03 -41.59
N THR A 604 5.73 61.17 -41.40
CA THR A 604 5.28 62.17 -40.42
C THR A 604 4.01 62.87 -40.92
N SER A 605 3.29 63.54 -40.02
CA SER A 605 2.12 64.37 -40.36
C SER A 605 2.41 65.49 -41.40
N ALA A 606 3.69 65.75 -41.71
CA ALA A 606 4.14 66.68 -42.75
C ALA A 606 4.33 66.02 -44.14
N GLY A 607 4.05 64.72 -44.30
CA GLY A 607 4.15 63.99 -45.57
C GLY A 607 5.56 63.55 -45.98
N SER A 608 6.56 63.75 -45.12
CA SER A 608 7.95 63.33 -45.33
C SER A 608 8.25 62.01 -44.60
N SER A 609 8.84 61.03 -45.30
CA SER A 609 9.38 59.80 -44.71
C SER A 609 10.60 60.15 -43.84
N ALA A 610 10.44 60.20 -42.52
CA ALA A 610 11.44 60.83 -41.66
C ALA A 610 12.47 59.85 -41.09
N TYR A 611 12.11 58.58 -40.89
CA TYR A 611 13.01 57.56 -40.35
C TYR A 611 12.71 56.23 -41.02
N GLY A 612 13.74 55.62 -41.60
CA GLY A 612 13.68 54.25 -42.06
C GLY A 612 14.83 53.47 -41.45
N SER A 613 14.51 52.35 -40.81
CA SER A 613 15.50 51.37 -40.39
C SER A 613 15.58 50.28 -41.44
N SER A 614 16.73 49.63 -41.55
CA SER A 614 16.93 48.50 -42.43
C SER A 614 17.79 47.49 -41.71
N SER A 615 17.50 46.21 -41.93
CA SER A 615 18.35 45.15 -41.42
C SER A 615 19.77 45.29 -41.98
N ILE A 616 20.76 44.93 -41.17
CA ILE A 616 22.16 44.97 -41.56
C ILE A 616 22.52 43.87 -42.56
N THR A 617 21.74 42.79 -42.56
CA THR A 617 21.92 41.61 -43.41
C THR A 617 20.65 41.34 -44.24
N ALA A 618 20.85 40.70 -45.39
CA ALA A 618 19.76 40.15 -46.19
C ALA A 618 19.20 38.90 -45.50
N LEU A 619 17.88 38.72 -45.57
CA LEU A 619 17.23 37.49 -45.13
C LEU A 619 17.53 36.38 -46.13
N ASP A 620 17.80 35.19 -45.60
CA ASP A 620 17.94 33.96 -46.38
C ASP A 620 16.55 33.49 -46.84
N LEU A 621 16.54 32.73 -47.94
CA LEU A 621 15.34 32.05 -48.39
C LEU A 621 15.11 30.80 -47.54
N ASP A 622 13.84 30.42 -47.38
CA ASP A 622 13.37 29.21 -46.70
C ASP A 622 13.71 29.13 -45.19
N LYS A 623 14.05 30.26 -44.56
CA LYS A 623 14.25 30.39 -43.11
C LYS A 623 13.22 31.32 -42.47
N TRP A 624 12.81 30.99 -41.25
CA TRP A 624 11.98 31.86 -40.41
C TRP A 624 12.84 32.89 -39.68
N TYR A 625 12.37 34.13 -39.63
CA TYR A 625 12.99 35.23 -38.89
C TYR A 625 11.97 35.87 -37.97
N HIS A 626 12.33 36.03 -36.70
CA HIS A 626 11.63 36.92 -35.77
C HIS A 626 12.07 38.36 -36.05
N VAL A 627 11.11 39.26 -36.24
CA VAL A 627 11.38 40.67 -36.56
C VAL A 627 10.61 41.59 -35.64
N ALA A 628 11.34 42.39 -34.89
CA ALA A 628 10.81 43.41 -33.99
C ALA A 628 11.26 44.81 -34.42
N ILE A 629 10.33 45.78 -34.35
CA ILE A 629 10.61 47.22 -34.39
C ILE A 629 10.23 47.79 -33.04
N SER A 630 11.09 48.66 -32.48
CA SER A 630 10.80 49.43 -31.27
C SER A 630 11.08 50.92 -31.37
#